data_AF-A0A975JFV3-F1
#
_entry.id   AF-A0A975JFV3-F1
#
_cell.length_a   1.000
_cell.length_b   1.000
_cell.length_c   1.000
_cell.angle_alpha   90.00
_cell.angle_beta   90.00
_cell.angle_gamma   90.00
#
_symmetry.space_group_name_H-M   'P 1'
#
loop_
_entity.id
_entity.type
_entity.pdbx_description
1 polymer ?
#
loop_
_entity_poly.entity_id
_entity_poly.type
_entity_poly.pdbx_seq_one_letter_code
_entity_poly.pdbx_strand_id
1 'polypeptide(L)'
;MTDAPFVHLIAGVSSAGKSTLIARMRKRQRPGLMGDVCFAYEIQPGWQRRMRRHTFIHYNLLRPADLGTGDAPDPLQSDPVFRRLTRCQIPMRITILVADRPTLERRIARRQAIEPALRGDTTEYPARKILTQLQSVSQAALVAELSTAFSHTDAPIDYVQSTDEGFLKTDLRAAQQLEWWG
;
A
#
# COMPACT_ATOMS: atom_id res chain seq x y z
N MET A 1 28.58 -6.90 5.50
CA MET A 1 28.07 -5.52 5.37
C MET A 1 26.56 -5.58 5.53
N THR A 2 26.00 -4.94 6.56
CA THR A 2 24.54 -4.82 6.67
C THR A 2 24.11 -3.70 5.74
N ASP A 3 23.27 -4.01 4.75
CA ASP A 3 22.66 -2.99 3.89
C ASP A 3 21.95 -1.95 4.78
N ALA A 4 22.10 -0.67 4.42
CA ALA A 4 21.45 0.42 5.13
C ALA A 4 19.92 0.20 5.18
N PRO A 5 19.24 0.63 6.25
CA PRO A 5 17.79 0.50 6.33
C PRO A 5 17.11 1.24 5.17
N PHE A 6 16.06 0.63 4.62
CA PHE A 6 15.32 1.15 3.47
C PHE A 6 13.84 0.83 3.59
N VAL A 7 12.96 1.77 3.27
CA VAL A 7 11.51 1.60 3.34
C VAL A 7 10.92 1.35 1.95
N HIS A 8 10.13 0.29 1.84
CA HIS A 8 9.26 0.03 0.68
C HIS A 8 7.82 0.34 1.10
N LEU A 9 7.32 1.53 0.79
CA LEU A 9 5.93 1.91 1.05
C LEU A 9 5.03 1.37 -0.06
N ILE A 10 4.28 0.32 0.23
CA ILE A 10 3.37 -0.32 -0.73
C ILE A 10 1.96 0.16 -0.44
N ALA A 11 1.48 1.11 -1.24
CA ALA A 11 0.21 1.79 -1.08
C ALA A 11 -0.83 1.36 -2.12
N GLY A 12 -2.10 1.54 -1.79
CA GLY A 12 -3.23 1.26 -2.68
C GLY A 12 -4.50 0.98 -1.87
N VAL A 13 -5.65 0.95 -2.54
CA VAL A 13 -6.92 0.60 -1.89
C VAL A 13 -6.99 -0.87 -1.49
N SER A 14 -8.02 -1.24 -0.73
CA SER A 14 -8.29 -2.64 -0.34
C SER A 14 -8.35 -3.52 -1.59
N SER A 15 -7.71 -4.70 -1.53
CA SER A 15 -7.65 -5.65 -2.65
C SER A 15 -6.92 -5.19 -3.93
N ALA A 16 -6.16 -4.09 -3.86
CA ALA A 16 -5.27 -3.66 -4.95
C ALA A 16 -4.06 -4.59 -5.19
N GLY A 17 -3.87 -5.66 -4.41
CA GLY A 17 -2.79 -6.64 -4.62
C GLY A 17 -1.49 -6.37 -3.82
N LYS A 18 -1.52 -5.46 -2.85
CA LYS A 18 -0.37 -5.08 -2.01
C LYS A 18 0.35 -6.29 -1.39
N SER A 19 -0.39 -7.17 -0.74
CA SER A 19 0.15 -8.38 -0.09
C SER A 19 0.80 -9.35 -1.06
N THR A 20 0.21 -9.51 -2.25
CA THR A 20 0.77 -10.31 -3.33
C THR A 20 2.10 -9.73 -3.82
N LEU A 21 2.18 -8.41 -3.96
CA LEU A 21 3.43 -7.73 -4.34
C LEU A 21 4.50 -7.92 -3.27
N ILE A 22 4.19 -7.63 -2.00
CA ILE A 22 5.12 -7.80 -0.88
C ILE A 22 5.65 -9.24 -0.82
N ALA A 23 4.77 -10.23 -0.90
CA ALA A 23 5.17 -11.64 -0.87
C ALA A 23 6.13 -11.99 -2.02
N ARG A 24 5.93 -11.43 -3.21
CA ARG A 24 6.81 -11.65 -4.37
C ARG A 24 8.14 -10.91 -4.27
N MET A 25 8.12 -9.67 -3.81
CA MET A 25 9.36 -8.92 -3.55
C MET A 25 10.22 -9.66 -2.52
N ARG A 26 9.61 -10.20 -1.46
CA ARG A 26 10.30 -11.03 -0.46
C ARG A 26 10.85 -12.32 -1.04
N LYS A 27 10.12 -13.01 -1.93
CA LYS A 27 10.61 -14.22 -2.63
C LYS A 27 11.81 -13.95 -3.54
N ARG A 28 11.91 -12.75 -4.13
CA ARG A 28 13.03 -12.35 -5.01
C ARG A 28 14.25 -11.83 -4.24
N GLN A 29 14.09 -11.44 -2.98
CA GLN A 29 15.22 -11.02 -2.14
C GLN A 29 16.13 -12.20 -1.82
N ARG A 30 17.44 -11.96 -1.77
CA ARG A 30 18.41 -12.99 -1.35
C ARG A 30 18.08 -13.47 0.07
N PRO A 31 18.23 -14.77 0.38
CA PRO A 31 18.12 -15.28 1.74
C PRO A 31 19.01 -14.46 2.69
N GLY A 32 18.44 -13.92 3.77
CA GLY A 32 19.13 -13.03 4.73
C GLY A 32 18.80 -11.54 4.61
N LEU A 33 18.22 -11.10 3.48
CA LEU A 33 17.73 -9.73 3.26
C LEU A 33 16.23 -9.57 3.50
N MET A 34 15.59 -10.56 4.14
CA MET A 34 14.16 -10.52 4.39
C MET A 34 13.80 -9.27 5.19
N GLY A 35 13.16 -8.33 4.50
CA GLY A 35 12.62 -7.16 5.15
C GLY A 35 11.42 -7.52 6.02
N ASP A 36 11.28 -6.82 7.14
CA ASP A 36 10.09 -6.90 7.97
C ASP A 36 8.88 -6.38 7.20
N VAL A 37 7.70 -6.95 7.45
CA VAL A 37 6.43 -6.41 6.93
C VAL A 37 5.70 -5.76 8.09
N CYS A 38 5.37 -4.48 7.95
CA CYS A 38 4.62 -3.72 8.92
C CYS A 38 3.35 -3.17 8.27
N PHE A 39 2.21 -3.31 8.93
CA PHE A 39 0.99 -2.66 8.47
C PHE A 39 0.98 -1.21 8.95
N ALA A 40 0.51 -0.29 8.11
CA ALA A 40 0.54 1.13 8.42
C ALA A 40 -0.09 1.46 9.79
N TYR A 41 -1.24 0.87 10.12
CA TYR A 41 -1.92 1.10 11.41
C TYR A 41 -1.12 0.62 12.64
N GLU A 42 -0.07 -0.19 12.45
CA GLU A 42 0.81 -0.70 13.52
C GLU A 42 2.02 0.24 13.76
N ILE A 43 2.20 1.27 12.92
CA ILE A 43 3.32 2.20 13.00
C ILE A 43 3.18 3.16 14.17
N GLN A 44 3.95 2.89 15.22
CA GLN A 44 4.04 3.71 16.43
C GLN A 44 5.12 4.81 16.32
N PRO A 45 5.05 5.87 17.16
CA PRO A 45 6.15 6.83 17.28
C PRO A 45 7.50 6.14 17.54
N GLY A 46 8.53 6.55 16.81
CA GLY A 46 9.88 6.00 16.95
C GLY A 46 10.13 4.62 16.30
N TRP A 47 9.17 4.07 15.55
CA TRP A 47 9.32 2.78 14.85
C TRP A 47 10.62 2.68 14.01
N GLN A 48 11.01 3.78 13.36
CA GLN A 48 12.23 3.91 12.56
C GLN A 48 13.52 3.55 13.33
N ARG A 49 13.57 3.74 14.66
CA ARG A 49 14.73 3.40 15.49
C ARG A 49 14.95 1.88 15.60
N ARG A 50 13.90 1.10 15.37
CA ARG A 50 13.91 -0.37 15.42
C ARG A 50 14.26 -0.98 14.05
N MET A 51 14.27 -0.18 12.99
CA MET A 51 14.64 -0.66 11.66
C MET A 51 16.14 -0.96 11.61
N ARG A 52 16.46 -2.21 11.29
CA ARG A 52 17.84 -2.69 11.09
C ARG A 52 18.11 -3.12 9.66
N ARG A 53 17.06 -3.22 8.84
CA ARG A 53 17.06 -3.80 7.49
C ARG A 53 15.99 -3.11 6.65
N HIS A 54 15.76 -3.63 5.45
CA HIS A 54 14.65 -3.21 4.62
C HIS A 54 13.31 -3.47 5.34
N THR A 55 12.31 -2.62 5.14
CA THR A 55 10.97 -2.82 5.70
C THR A 55 9.92 -2.52 4.65
N PHE A 56 8.95 -3.40 4.51
CA PHE A 56 7.77 -3.23 3.67
C PHE A 56 6.63 -2.68 4.51
N ILE A 57 6.09 -1.54 4.11
CA ILE A 57 4.93 -0.94 4.77
C ILE A 57 3.71 -1.21 3.91
N HIS A 58 2.77 -1.99 4.44
CA HIS A 58 1.49 -2.24 3.79
C HIS A 58 0.51 -1.12 4.15
N TYR A 59 0.32 -0.18 3.21
CA TYR A 59 -0.47 1.03 3.42
C TYR A 59 -1.80 0.95 2.66
N ASN A 60 -2.92 1.00 3.39
CA ASN A 60 -4.25 1.01 2.78
C ASN A 60 -4.76 2.44 2.65
N LEU A 61 -5.09 2.86 1.43
CA LEU A 61 -5.68 4.19 1.19
C LEU A 61 -7.12 4.28 1.67
N LEU A 62 -7.82 3.14 1.77
CA LEU A 62 -9.10 3.03 2.46
C LEU A 62 -8.77 2.67 3.93
N ARG A 63 -8.66 3.67 4.80
CA ARG A 63 -8.13 3.45 6.16
C ARG A 63 -9.03 2.51 6.98
N PRO A 64 -8.45 1.67 7.86
CA PRO A 64 -9.24 0.79 8.74
C PRO A 64 -10.09 1.54 9.78
N ALA A 65 -9.65 2.72 10.23
CA ALA A 65 -10.38 3.53 11.21
C ALA A 65 -11.74 4.04 10.67
N ASP A 66 -11.87 4.14 9.36
CA ASP A 66 -13.08 4.62 8.68
C ASP A 66 -14.14 3.50 8.50
N LEU A 67 -13.86 2.26 8.96
CA LEU A 67 -14.79 1.12 8.88
C LEU A 67 -15.93 1.20 9.91
N GLY A 68 -15.95 2.25 10.74
CA GLY A 68 -16.86 2.45 11.86
C GLY A 68 -18.09 3.32 11.60
N THR A 69 -17.99 4.41 10.82
CA THR A 69 -19.01 5.48 10.89
C THR A 69 -19.79 5.77 9.61
N GLY A 70 -19.40 5.22 8.45
CA GLY A 70 -20.11 5.48 7.19
C GLY A 70 -19.91 6.91 6.63
N ASP A 71 -19.08 7.71 7.30
CA ASP A 71 -18.68 9.03 6.82
C ASP A 71 -17.63 8.91 5.70
N ALA A 72 -17.50 9.97 4.91
CA ALA A 72 -16.40 10.09 3.95
C ALA A 72 -15.07 9.96 4.71
N PRO A 73 -14.07 9.25 4.16
CA PRO A 73 -12.77 9.16 4.81
C PRO A 73 -12.18 10.56 4.98
N ASP A 74 -11.65 10.87 6.16
CA ASP A 74 -10.88 12.08 6.43
C ASP A 74 -9.78 12.33 5.36
N PRO A 75 -9.30 13.56 5.16
CA PRO A 75 -8.14 13.80 4.32
C PRO A 75 -6.92 12.94 4.74
N LEU A 76 -6.09 12.50 3.80
CA LEU A 76 -4.89 11.69 4.10
C LEU A 76 -3.95 12.44 5.06
N GLN A 77 -3.94 13.77 4.96
CA GLN A 77 -3.18 14.64 5.87
C GLN A 77 -3.61 14.55 7.33
N SER A 78 -4.79 14.05 7.67
CA SER A 78 -5.19 13.83 9.06
C SER A 78 -4.57 12.56 9.65
N ASP A 79 -4.14 11.62 8.82
CA ASP A 79 -3.63 10.32 9.25
C ASP A 79 -2.27 10.48 9.97
N PRO A 80 -2.17 10.11 11.27
CA PRO A 80 -0.94 10.25 12.02
C PRO A 80 0.18 9.34 11.50
N VAL A 81 -0.14 8.19 10.90
CA VAL A 81 0.82 7.32 10.24
C VAL A 81 1.32 7.97 8.97
N PHE A 82 0.42 8.54 8.18
CA PHE A 82 0.78 9.28 6.97
C PHE A 82 1.80 10.38 7.27
N ARG A 83 1.51 11.24 8.26
CA ARG A 83 2.41 12.31 8.70
C ARG A 83 3.77 11.80 9.18
N ARG A 84 3.83 10.60 9.75
CA ARG A 84 5.09 9.98 10.16
C ARG A 84 5.89 9.51 8.96
N LEU A 85 5.24 8.92 7.97
CA LEU A 85 5.88 8.43 6.75
C LEU A 85 6.48 9.56 5.92
N THR A 86 5.77 10.68 5.76
CA THR A 86 6.28 11.85 5.01
C THR A 86 7.46 12.55 5.70
N ARG A 87 7.61 12.37 7.01
CA ARG A 87 8.73 12.89 7.81
C ARG A 87 9.83 11.84 8.07
N CYS A 88 9.70 10.66 7.48
CA CYS A 88 10.66 9.58 7.65
C CYS A 88 11.99 9.96 6.99
N GLN A 89 13.08 9.92 7.75
CA GLN A 89 14.43 10.20 7.24
C GLN A 89 15.12 8.97 6.65
N ILE A 90 14.51 7.79 6.78
CA ILE A 90 15.05 6.56 6.19
C ILE A 90 14.74 6.60 4.68
N PRO A 91 15.73 6.31 3.81
CA PRO A 91 15.50 6.22 2.38
C PRO A 91 14.29 5.34 2.05
N MET A 92 13.42 5.83 1.17
CA MET A 92 12.12 5.21 0.89
C MET A 92 11.88 5.12 -0.61
N ARG A 93 11.21 4.05 -1.05
CA ARG A 93 10.54 3.97 -2.35
C ARG A 93 9.06 3.72 -2.12
N ILE A 94 8.24 4.38 -2.92
CA ILE A 94 6.78 4.32 -2.85
C ILE A 94 6.29 3.56 -4.08
N THR A 95 5.47 2.54 -3.86
CA THR A 95 4.82 1.79 -4.93
C THR A 95 3.32 1.87 -4.73
N ILE A 96 2.62 2.54 -5.66
CA ILE A 96 1.19 2.75 -5.63
C ILE A 96 0.54 1.73 -6.57
N LEU A 97 -0.23 0.80 -6.01
CA LEU A 97 -1.00 -0.16 -6.79
C LEU A 97 -2.35 0.44 -7.18
N VAL A 98 -2.61 0.47 -8.49
CA VAL A 98 -3.84 0.98 -9.09
C VAL A 98 -4.53 -0.16 -9.83
N ALA A 99 -5.82 -0.37 -9.59
CA ALA A 99 -6.61 -1.31 -10.38
C ALA A 99 -7.94 -0.65 -10.74
N ASP A 100 -8.52 -1.02 -11.88
CA ASP A 100 -9.84 -0.54 -12.25
C ASP A 100 -10.90 -0.97 -11.22
N ARG A 101 -11.96 -0.18 -11.11
CA ARG A 101 -13.04 -0.42 -10.13
C ARG A 101 -13.69 -1.81 -10.32
N PRO A 102 -14.05 -2.27 -11.53
CA PRO A 102 -14.61 -3.62 -11.72
C PRO A 102 -13.71 -4.74 -11.19
N THR A 103 -12.39 -4.63 -11.38
CA THR A 103 -11.40 -5.59 -10.88
C THR A 103 -11.36 -5.58 -9.36
N LEU A 104 -11.37 -4.40 -8.74
CA LEU A 104 -11.39 -4.28 -7.28
C LEU A 104 -12.67 -4.84 -6.68
N GLU A 105 -13.84 -4.48 -7.22
CA GLU A 105 -15.13 -4.99 -6.76
C GLU A 105 -15.19 -6.51 -6.82
N ARG A 106 -14.76 -7.09 -7.94
CA ARG A 106 -14.65 -8.55 -8.11
C ARG A 106 -13.71 -9.19 -7.08
N ARG A 107 -12.54 -8.58 -6.81
CA ARG A 107 -11.58 -9.10 -5.83
C ARG A 107 -12.10 -8.98 -4.40
N ILE A 108 -12.75 -7.87 -4.06
CA ILE A 108 -13.36 -7.63 -2.74
C ILE A 108 -14.47 -8.64 -2.49
N ALA A 109 -15.36 -8.87 -3.46
CA ALA A 109 -16.47 -9.81 -3.34
C ALA A 109 -16.03 -11.28 -3.18
N ARG A 110 -14.89 -11.66 -3.76
CA ARG A 110 -14.35 -13.04 -3.69
C ARG A 110 -13.46 -13.29 -2.47
N ARG A 111 -13.07 -12.25 -1.75
CA ARG A 111 -12.10 -12.36 -0.67
C ARG A 111 -12.77 -12.83 0.61
N GLN A 112 -12.20 -13.87 1.22
CA GLN A 112 -12.76 -14.51 2.41
C GLN A 112 -12.12 -14.03 3.71
N ALA A 113 -10.83 -13.68 3.70
CA ALA A 113 -10.07 -13.36 4.91
C ALA A 113 -9.19 -12.10 4.80
N ILE A 114 -8.86 -11.53 5.96
CA ILE A 114 -7.99 -10.36 6.09
C ILE A 114 -6.51 -10.77 6.04
N GLU A 115 -5.87 -10.61 4.89
CA GLU A 115 -4.40 -10.72 4.74
C GLU A 115 -3.81 -12.08 5.17
N PRO A 116 -4.42 -13.22 4.77
CA PRO A 116 -4.00 -14.55 5.23
C PRO A 116 -2.54 -14.86 4.89
N ALA A 117 -2.05 -14.37 3.74
CA ALA A 117 -0.67 -14.62 3.30
C ALA A 117 0.41 -13.82 4.06
N LEU A 118 0.03 -12.73 4.74
CA LEU A 118 0.99 -11.91 5.51
C LEU A 118 0.84 -12.09 7.02
N ARG A 119 -0.39 -12.25 7.53
CA ARG A 119 -0.67 -12.33 8.98
C ARG A 119 -1.16 -13.69 9.45
N GLY A 120 -1.54 -14.59 8.54
CA GLY A 120 -2.28 -15.80 8.90
C GLY A 120 -3.67 -15.49 9.50
N ASP A 121 -4.14 -14.26 9.35
CA ASP A 121 -5.41 -13.79 9.89
C ASP A 121 -6.57 -14.34 9.05
N THR A 122 -7.42 -15.12 9.73
CA THR A 122 -8.56 -15.84 9.16
C THR A 122 -9.89 -15.13 9.47
N THR A 123 -9.84 -13.95 10.07
CA THR A 123 -11.03 -13.13 10.33
C THR A 123 -11.77 -12.86 9.03
N GLU A 124 -13.09 -12.99 9.08
CA GLU A 124 -13.96 -12.76 7.93
C GLU A 124 -13.69 -11.38 7.32
N TYR A 125 -13.49 -11.36 6.01
CA TYR A 125 -13.24 -10.14 5.28
C TYR A 125 -14.52 -9.30 5.19
N PRO A 126 -14.53 -8.03 5.64
CA PRO A 126 -15.73 -7.20 5.68
C PRO A 126 -16.06 -6.62 4.28
N ALA A 127 -16.32 -7.50 3.31
CA ALA A 127 -16.47 -7.16 1.89
C ALA A 127 -17.50 -6.05 1.65
N ARG A 128 -18.68 -6.16 2.28
CA ARG A 128 -19.76 -5.16 2.14
C ARG A 128 -19.29 -3.75 2.55
N LYS A 129 -18.64 -3.63 3.71
CA LYS A 129 -18.15 -2.33 4.21
C LYS A 129 -17.10 -1.74 3.27
N ILE A 130 -16.18 -2.57 2.80
CA ILE A 130 -15.10 -2.15 1.90
C ILE A 130 -15.64 -1.73 0.52
N LEU A 131 -16.64 -2.44 -0.02
CA LEU A 131 -17.31 -2.03 -1.26
C LEU A 131 -17.99 -0.68 -1.11
N THR A 132 -18.74 -0.47 -0.02
CA THR A 132 -19.40 0.83 0.25
C THR A 132 -18.37 1.96 0.31
N GLN A 133 -17.25 1.77 1.01
CA GLN A 133 -16.17 2.76 1.05
C GLN A 133 -15.58 3.00 -0.34
N LEU A 134 -15.22 1.94 -1.06
CA LEU A 134 -14.66 2.05 -2.41
C LEU A 134 -15.60 2.84 -3.33
N GLN A 135 -16.91 2.67 -3.20
CA GLN A 135 -17.94 3.38 -3.97
C GLN A 135 -18.01 4.88 -3.63
N SER A 136 -17.81 5.23 -2.36
CA SER A 136 -17.87 6.60 -1.85
C SER A 136 -16.66 7.48 -2.18
N VAL A 137 -15.58 6.92 -2.71
CA VAL A 137 -14.32 7.65 -2.95
C VAL A 137 -13.89 7.64 -4.42
N SER A 138 -13.18 8.69 -4.81
CA SER A 138 -12.40 8.71 -6.06
C SER A 138 -11.02 8.11 -5.81
N GLN A 139 -10.74 6.95 -6.42
CA GLN A 139 -9.41 6.34 -6.33
C GLN A 139 -8.33 7.23 -6.92
N ALA A 140 -8.63 7.91 -8.03
CA ALA A 140 -7.72 8.87 -8.65
C ALA A 140 -7.38 10.01 -7.69
N ALA A 141 -8.37 10.52 -6.94
CA ALA A 141 -8.14 11.56 -5.94
C ALA A 141 -7.24 11.05 -4.79
N LEU A 142 -7.48 9.84 -4.27
CA LEU A 142 -6.64 9.25 -3.22
C LEU A 142 -5.18 9.04 -3.67
N VAL A 143 -5.00 8.60 -4.92
CA VAL A 143 -3.67 8.43 -5.51
C VAL A 143 -2.98 9.78 -5.70
N ALA A 144 -3.69 10.77 -6.26
CA ALA A 144 -3.17 12.12 -6.45
C ALA A 144 -2.77 12.76 -5.11
N GLU A 145 -3.62 12.65 -4.09
CA GLU A 145 -3.34 13.16 -2.74
C GLU A 145 -2.06 12.55 -2.15
N LEU A 146 -1.90 11.22 -2.25
CA LEU A 146 -0.69 10.53 -1.81
C LEU A 146 0.55 11.05 -2.57
N SER A 147 0.46 11.13 -3.90
CA SER A 147 1.58 11.55 -4.74
C SER A 147 2.00 12.99 -4.49
N THR A 148 1.04 13.92 -4.39
CA THR A 148 1.31 15.32 -4.04
C THR A 148 1.96 15.42 -2.66
N ALA A 149 1.50 14.65 -1.69
CA ALA A 149 2.04 14.76 -0.35
C ALA A 149 3.45 14.16 -0.20
N PHE A 150 3.89 13.30 -1.13
CA PHE A 150 5.26 12.83 -1.24
C PHE A 150 6.12 13.56 -2.28
N SER A 151 5.56 14.48 -3.08
CA SER A 151 6.32 15.21 -4.11
C SER A 151 7.40 16.13 -3.55
N HIS A 152 7.33 16.45 -2.26
CA HIS A 152 8.33 17.24 -1.55
C HIS A 152 9.42 16.37 -0.88
N THR A 153 9.39 15.06 -1.13
CA THR A 153 10.39 14.11 -0.61
C THR A 153 11.25 13.59 -1.76
N ASP A 154 12.48 13.13 -1.45
CA ASP A 154 13.35 12.48 -2.43
C ASP A 154 12.94 11.01 -2.70
N ALA A 155 11.78 10.58 -2.23
CA ALA A 155 11.32 9.19 -2.37
C ALA A 155 10.79 8.96 -3.80
N PRO A 156 11.39 8.07 -4.61
CA PRO A 156 10.82 7.70 -5.90
C PRO A 156 9.43 7.07 -5.74
N ILE A 157 8.53 7.44 -6.66
CA ILE A 157 7.15 6.93 -6.72
C ILE A 157 6.97 6.12 -8.00
N ASP A 158 6.60 4.84 -7.84
CA ASP A 158 6.25 3.93 -8.92
C ASP A 158 4.74 3.64 -8.91
N TYR A 159 4.10 3.72 -10.07
CA TYR A 159 2.71 3.29 -10.25
C TYR A 159 2.67 1.90 -10.87
N VAL A 160 1.96 0.98 -10.22
CA VAL A 160 1.84 -0.40 -10.68
C VAL A 160 0.37 -0.71 -10.95
N GLN A 161 0.03 -0.86 -12.22
CA GLN A 161 -1.31 -1.27 -12.61
C GLN A 161 -1.52 -2.74 -12.25
N SER A 162 -2.45 -3.01 -11.34
CA SER A 162 -2.79 -4.34 -10.84
C SER A 162 -4.07 -4.89 -11.51
N THR A 163 -4.30 -4.61 -12.78
CA THR A 163 -5.50 -5.09 -13.50
C THR A 163 -5.39 -6.56 -13.92
N ASP A 164 -4.20 -6.99 -14.36
CA ASP A 164 -3.93 -8.39 -14.72
C ASP A 164 -3.05 -9.11 -13.71
N GLU A 165 -3.27 -10.41 -13.47
CA GLU A 165 -2.28 -11.25 -12.77
C GLU A 165 -0.87 -11.20 -13.43
N GLY A 166 -0.79 -10.64 -14.64
CA GLY A 166 0.41 -10.33 -15.41
C GLY A 166 1.21 -9.08 -15.00
N PHE A 167 0.73 -8.17 -14.12
CA PHE A 167 1.52 -7.00 -13.63
C PHE A 167 2.81 -7.39 -12.90
N LEU A 168 2.98 -8.69 -12.74
CA LEU A 168 4.03 -9.40 -12.06
C LEU A 168 5.18 -9.80 -13.00
N LYS A 169 5.00 -9.60 -14.32
CA LYS A 169 6.02 -9.83 -15.37
C LYS A 169 6.71 -8.55 -15.84
N THR A 170 6.10 -7.38 -15.68
CA THR A 170 6.70 -6.13 -16.11
C THR A 170 7.80 -5.72 -15.13
N ASP A 171 9.00 -5.55 -15.66
CA ASP A 171 10.14 -5.01 -14.94
C ASP A 171 9.73 -3.73 -14.21
N LEU A 172 10.20 -3.54 -12.98
CA LEU A 172 10.02 -2.31 -12.16
C LEU A 172 10.63 -1.05 -12.81
N ARG A 173 10.98 -1.09 -14.11
CA ARG A 173 11.41 0.03 -14.95
C ARG A 173 10.28 0.63 -15.79
N ALA A 174 9.13 -0.03 -15.91
CA ALA A 174 8.05 0.39 -16.82
C ALA A 174 6.97 1.31 -16.19
N ALA A 175 7.11 1.70 -14.92
CA ALA A 175 6.13 2.55 -14.22
C ALA A 175 6.17 4.05 -14.62
N GLN A 176 6.71 4.39 -15.79
CA GLN A 176 6.84 5.76 -16.30
C GLN A 176 5.73 6.21 -17.25
N GLN A 177 4.74 5.36 -17.57
CA GLN A 177 3.65 5.75 -18.46
C GLN A 177 2.30 5.30 -17.90
N LEU A 178 1.70 6.15 -17.07
CA LEU A 178 0.24 6.25 -16.99
C LEU A 178 -0.13 7.60 -17.59
N GLU A 179 -0.30 7.59 -18.91
CA GLU A 179 -0.96 8.68 -19.60
C GLU A 179 -2.42 8.75 -19.12
N TRP A 180 -2.80 9.94 -18.64
CA TRP A 180 -4.08 10.60 -18.91
C TRP A 180 -5.35 9.75 -18.77
N TRP A 181 -5.97 9.79 -17.59
CA TRP A 181 -7.41 9.53 -17.45
C TRP A 181 -8.14 10.87 -17.63
N GLY A 182 -8.51 11.16 -18.88
CA GLY A 182 -9.60 12.07 -19.24
C GLY A 182 -10.87 11.27 -19.55
#